data_AF-A0A7C5LN97-F1
#
_entry.id   AF-A0A7C5LN97-F1
#
_cell.length_a   1.000
_cell.length_b   1.000
_cell.length_c   1.000
_cell.angle_alpha   90.00
_cell.angle_beta   90.00
_cell.angle_gamma   90.00
#
_symmetry.space_group_name_H-M   'P 1'
#
loop_
_entity.id
_entity.type
_entity.pdbx_description
1 polymer ?
#
loop_
_entity_poly.entity_id
_entity_poly.type
_entity_poly.pdbx_seq_one_letter_code
_entity_poly.pdbx_strand_id
1 'polypeptide(L)'
;MRLTVEELLRSHVTTQRNRHLWDVPQADSFWRVAELPLLIEQGINTSAKLAAHYHFNPRQSSYYRQAAEFLGLVRLDEINHRYELTDLGREYASRPADERRQLLAGILVHFPPMRAVLELSATDGKSGVTKHQIADLIERHSTIRKSTPARRASTLLSWLRWLESATGAVEVGPTSFTLR
;
A
#
# COMPACT_ATOMS: atom_id res chain seq x y z
N MET A 1 -12.45 -1.60 -19.33
CA MET A 1 -11.93 -2.99 -19.24
C MET A 1 -11.48 -3.20 -17.80
N ARG A 2 -12.06 -4.16 -17.05
CA ARG A 2 -11.56 -4.49 -15.70
C ARG A 2 -10.43 -5.50 -15.90
N LEU A 3 -9.21 -5.16 -15.46
CA LEU A 3 -8.07 -6.08 -15.51
C LEU A 3 -8.26 -7.18 -14.46
N THR A 4 -8.04 -8.44 -14.84
CA THR A 4 -8.03 -9.59 -13.93
C THR A 4 -6.77 -9.60 -13.08
N VAL A 5 -6.79 -10.31 -11.93
CA VAL A 5 -5.59 -10.44 -11.07
C VAL A 5 -4.45 -11.13 -11.81
N GLU A 6 -4.74 -12.10 -12.69
CA GLU A 6 -3.71 -12.73 -13.52
C GLU A 6 -3.05 -11.74 -14.48
N GLU A 7 -3.81 -10.85 -15.12
CA GLU A 7 -3.26 -9.81 -15.99
C GLU A 7 -2.45 -8.78 -15.18
N LEU A 8 -2.91 -8.45 -13.96
CA LEU A 8 -2.20 -7.57 -13.03
C LEU A 8 -0.88 -8.19 -12.55
N LEU A 9 -0.86 -9.48 -12.20
CA LEU A 9 0.34 -10.20 -11.77
C LEU A 9 1.34 -10.44 -12.93
N ARG A 10 0.86 -10.57 -14.18
CA ARG A 10 1.73 -10.69 -15.37
C ARG A 10 2.31 -9.36 -15.85
N SER A 11 1.70 -8.23 -15.48
CA SER A 11 2.22 -6.91 -15.83
C SER A 11 3.61 -6.74 -15.24
N HIS A 12 4.63 -6.51 -16.07
CA HIS A 12 5.98 -6.27 -15.58
C HIS A 12 6.09 -4.79 -15.18
N VAL A 13 6.03 -4.49 -13.90
CA VAL A 13 6.61 -3.26 -13.37
C VAL A 13 7.99 -3.60 -12.84
N THR A 14 9.03 -2.92 -13.32
CA THR A 14 10.40 -3.08 -12.84
C THR A 14 10.49 -2.53 -11.42
N THR A 15 10.10 -3.33 -10.43
CA THR A 15 10.23 -2.97 -9.02
C THR A 15 11.72 -2.89 -8.67
N GLN A 16 12.16 -1.74 -8.16
CA GLN A 16 13.49 -1.61 -7.58
C GLN A 16 13.66 -2.70 -6.51
N ARG A 17 14.74 -3.50 -6.63
CA ARG A 17 15.18 -4.48 -5.64
C ARG A 17 15.55 -3.76 -4.34
N ASN A 18 14.56 -3.43 -3.52
CA ASN A 18 14.81 -3.21 -2.11
C ASN A 18 14.47 -4.50 -1.39
N ARG A 19 15.52 -5.22 -0.97
CA ARG A 19 15.46 -6.33 0.00
C ARG A 19 15.14 -5.80 1.40
N HIS A 20 14.18 -4.87 1.50
CA HIS A 20 13.65 -4.52 2.81
C HIS A 20 12.76 -5.68 3.24
N LEU A 21 13.03 -6.14 4.45
CA LEU A 21 12.07 -6.86 5.28
C LEU A 21 10.70 -6.22 5.13
N TRP A 22 9.64 -7.02 5.26
CA TRP A 22 8.26 -6.52 5.11
C TRP A 22 7.86 -5.61 6.27
N ASP A 23 8.42 -4.40 6.30
CA ASP A 23 8.12 -3.34 7.25
C ASP A 23 6.83 -2.62 6.84
N VAL A 24 5.76 -3.42 6.68
CA VAL A 24 4.44 -2.94 6.29
C VAL A 24 4.05 -1.79 7.22
N PRO A 25 3.85 -0.55 6.73
CA PRO A 25 3.56 0.61 7.59
C PRO A 25 2.18 0.49 8.24
N GLN A 26 1.97 1.15 9.38
CA GLN A 26 0.69 1.13 10.11
C GLN A 26 -0.24 2.23 9.55
N ALA A 27 -0.52 2.13 8.25
CA ALA A 27 -1.26 3.12 7.47
C ALA A 27 -2.56 2.49 6.94
N ASP A 28 -3.53 2.28 7.85
CA ASP A 28 -4.75 1.52 7.56
C ASP A 28 -5.73 2.24 6.60
N SER A 29 -5.50 3.52 6.28
CA SER A 29 -6.26 4.22 5.23
C SER A 29 -5.44 4.34 3.94
N PHE A 30 -5.63 3.42 2.99
CA PHE A 30 -4.93 3.52 1.71
C PHE A 30 -5.27 4.82 0.95
N TRP A 31 -6.50 5.33 1.10
CA TRP A 31 -6.90 6.63 0.54
C TRP A 31 -5.98 7.77 0.97
N ARG A 32 -5.60 7.83 2.24
CA ARG A 32 -4.67 8.88 2.74
C ARG A 32 -3.25 8.69 2.22
N VAL A 33 -2.83 7.44 1.97
CA VAL A 33 -1.55 7.16 1.30
C VAL A 33 -1.60 7.67 -0.14
N ALA A 34 -2.69 7.36 -0.86
CA ALA A 34 -2.94 7.79 -2.24
C ALA A 34 -3.10 9.31 -2.38
N GLU A 35 -3.59 10.00 -1.36
CA GLU A 35 -3.79 11.45 -1.34
C GLU A 35 -2.49 12.21 -1.04
N LEU A 36 -1.53 11.61 -0.33
CA LEU A 36 -0.30 12.29 0.10
C LEU A 36 0.46 12.99 -1.04
N PRO A 37 0.67 12.39 -2.24
CA PRO A 37 1.31 13.10 -3.34
C PRO A 37 0.61 14.41 -3.74
N LEU A 38 -0.73 14.43 -3.68
CA LEU A 38 -1.54 15.61 -4.02
C LEU A 38 -1.43 16.69 -2.95
N LEU A 39 -1.33 16.30 -1.68
CA LEU A 39 -1.14 17.23 -0.56
C LEU A 39 0.25 17.87 -0.62
N ILE A 40 1.27 17.14 -1.07
CA ILE A 40 2.63 17.68 -1.25
C ILE A 40 2.65 18.80 -2.30
N GLU A 41 1.94 18.64 -3.42
CA GLU A 41 1.75 19.70 -4.43
C GLU A 41 1.08 20.95 -3.85
N GLN A 42 0.20 20.77 -2.85
CA GLN A 42 -0.46 21.86 -2.11
C GLN A 42 0.41 22.44 -0.98
N GLY A 43 1.66 21.99 -0.84
CA GLY A 43 2.60 22.49 0.17
C GLY A 43 2.49 21.82 1.55
N ILE A 44 1.69 20.77 1.70
CA ILE A 44 1.60 19.91 2.90
C ILE A 44 2.70 18.84 2.80
N ASN A 45 3.94 19.31 2.95
CA ASN A 45 5.15 18.55 2.65
C ASN A 45 6.06 18.37 3.86
N THR A 46 5.50 18.34 5.07
CA THR A 46 6.25 18.02 6.29
C THR A 46 5.40 17.17 7.21
N SER A 47 6.06 16.44 8.12
CA SER A 47 5.36 15.61 9.11
C SER A 47 4.36 16.40 9.94
N ALA A 48 4.75 17.62 10.36
CA ALA A 48 3.90 18.50 11.15
C ALA A 48 2.66 18.97 10.37
N LYS A 49 2.84 19.38 9.10
CA LYS A 49 1.72 19.82 8.25
C LYS A 49 0.75 18.68 7.97
N LEU A 50 1.27 17.49 7.64
CA LEU A 50 0.45 16.31 7.40
C LEU A 50 -0.30 15.88 8.66
N ALA A 51 0.35 15.95 9.82
CA ALA A 51 -0.27 15.65 11.10
C ALA A 51 -1.39 16.64 11.43
N ALA A 52 -1.19 17.94 11.17
CA ALA A 52 -2.21 18.96 11.34
C ALA A 52 -3.40 18.73 10.40
N HIS A 53 -3.14 18.46 9.12
CA HIS A 53 -4.16 18.24 8.09
C HIS A 53 -5.12 17.08 8.44
N TYR A 54 -4.58 15.95 8.92
CA TYR A 54 -5.39 14.78 9.27
C TYR A 54 -5.72 14.65 10.77
N HIS A 55 -5.35 15.64 11.59
CA HIS A 55 -5.45 15.58 13.05
C HIS A 55 -4.79 14.31 13.64
N PHE A 56 -3.63 13.95 13.11
CA PHE A 56 -2.84 12.82 13.58
C PHE A 56 -1.99 13.17 14.80
N ASN A 57 -1.63 12.13 15.56
CA ASN A 57 -0.40 12.20 16.34
C ASN A 57 0.83 12.15 15.41
N PRO A 58 1.99 12.70 15.81
CA PRO A 58 3.18 12.75 14.95
C PRO A 58 3.64 11.38 14.42
N ARG A 59 3.43 10.30 15.18
CA ARG A 59 3.82 8.95 14.79
C ARG A 59 3.02 8.43 13.59
N GLN A 60 1.72 8.73 13.57
CA GLN A 60 0.83 8.36 12.47
C GLN A 60 1.26 9.03 11.16
N SER A 61 1.63 10.31 11.20
CA SER A 61 2.16 11.03 10.02
C SER A 61 3.34 10.30 9.37
N SER A 62 4.30 9.84 10.18
CA SER A 62 5.43 9.06 9.68
C SER A 62 5.03 7.73 9.04
N TYR A 63 3.96 7.07 9.49
CA TYR A 63 3.50 5.83 8.85
C TYR A 63 2.90 6.06 7.45
N TYR A 64 2.14 7.14 7.26
CA TYR A 64 1.59 7.48 5.94
C TYR A 64 2.67 7.91 4.96
N ARG A 65 3.68 8.67 5.42
CA ARG A 65 4.88 8.96 4.62
C ARG A 65 5.59 7.67 4.20
N GLN A 66 5.91 6.80 5.16
CA GLN A 66 6.61 5.54 4.87
C GLN A 66 5.83 4.67 3.87
N ALA A 67 4.49 4.63 3.99
CA ALA A 67 3.66 3.94 3.00
C ALA A 67 3.82 4.50 1.59
N ALA A 68 3.78 5.82 1.42
CA ALA A 68 3.96 6.42 0.11
C ALA A 68 5.41 6.28 -0.42
N GLU A 69 6.41 6.25 0.47
CA GLU A 69 7.81 5.93 0.13
C GLU A 69 7.95 4.49 -0.37
N PHE A 70 7.32 3.52 0.30
CA PHE A 70 7.32 2.12 -0.13
C PHE A 70 6.66 1.91 -1.49
N LEU A 71 5.63 2.69 -1.81
CA LEU A 71 4.99 2.69 -3.14
C LEU A 71 5.80 3.46 -4.18
N GLY A 72 6.94 4.05 -3.81
CA GLY A 72 7.80 4.81 -4.70
C GLY A 72 7.24 6.16 -5.14
N LEU A 73 6.22 6.69 -4.45
CA LEU A 73 5.53 7.95 -4.80
C LEU A 73 6.18 9.17 -4.16
N VAL A 74 6.75 8.99 -2.96
CA VAL A 74 7.29 10.07 -2.13
C VAL A 74 8.69 9.68 -1.68
N ARG A 75 9.53 10.67 -1.38
CA ARG A 75 10.78 10.52 -0.64
C ARG A 75 10.91 11.61 0.42
N LEU A 76 11.58 11.31 1.53
CA LEU A 76 12.01 12.32 2.49
C LEU A 76 13.34 12.94 2.05
N ASP A 77 13.38 14.26 1.95
CA ASP A 77 14.63 15.00 2.05
C ASP A 77 15.08 15.00 3.52
N GLU A 78 16.12 14.23 3.81
CA GLU A 78 16.67 14.07 5.17
C GLU A 78 17.31 15.35 5.71
N ILE A 79 17.73 16.28 4.85
CA ILE A 79 18.38 17.53 5.27
C ILE A 79 17.33 18.54 5.72
N ASN A 80 16.30 18.74 4.90
CA ASN A 80 15.27 19.74 5.16
C ASN A 80 14.04 19.16 5.88
N HIS A 81 14.00 17.84 6.12
CA HIS A 81 12.85 17.11 6.65
C HIS A 81 11.55 17.38 5.89
N ARG A 82 11.64 17.48 4.56
CA ARG A 82 10.53 17.75 3.66
C ARG A 82 10.19 16.52 2.81
N TYR A 83 8.90 16.35 2.56
CA TYR A 83 8.39 15.32 1.66
C TYR A 83 8.46 15.85 0.23
N GLU A 84 9.04 15.06 -0.65
CA GLU A 84 9.21 15.39 -2.06
C GLU A 84 8.61 14.28 -2.92
N LEU A 85 8.02 14.66 -4.04
CA LEU A 85 7.56 13.68 -5.01
C LEU A 85 8.76 13.04 -5.72
N THR A 86 8.68 11.73 -5.94
CA THR A 86 9.52 11.04 -6.92
C THR A 86 9.02 11.37 -8.34
N ASP A 87 9.70 10.85 -9.38
CA ASP A 87 9.19 10.94 -10.75
C ASP A 87 7.82 10.26 -10.88
N LEU A 88 7.68 9.06 -10.31
CA LEU A 88 6.41 8.33 -10.26
C LEU A 88 5.33 9.10 -9.47
N GLY A 89 5.72 9.77 -8.37
CA GLY A 89 4.81 10.62 -7.60
C GLY A 89 4.28 11.82 -8.38
N ARG A 90 5.16 12.49 -9.14
CA ARG A 90 4.78 13.60 -10.04
C ARG A 90 3.85 13.12 -11.15
N GLU A 91 4.22 12.01 -11.79
CA GLU A 91 3.38 11.38 -12.81
C GLU A 91 1.99 11.06 -12.25
N TYR A 92 1.93 10.39 -11.10
CA TYR A 92 0.69 10.08 -10.40
C TYR A 92 -0.14 11.34 -10.10
N ALA A 93 0.47 12.39 -9.54
CA ALA A 93 -0.23 13.62 -9.18
C ALA A 93 -0.82 14.34 -10.41
N SER A 94 -0.13 14.28 -11.55
CA SER A 94 -0.55 14.92 -12.81
C SER A 94 -1.73 14.23 -13.51
N ARG A 95 -1.95 12.93 -13.25
CA ARG A 95 -2.99 12.14 -13.92
C ARG A 95 -4.40 12.50 -13.42
N PRO A 96 -5.46 12.29 -14.22
CA PRO A 96 -6.85 12.30 -13.74
C PRO A 96 -7.13 11.23 -12.68
N ALA A 97 -8.22 11.39 -11.92
CA ALA A 97 -8.55 10.50 -10.79
C ALA A 97 -8.70 9.02 -11.17
N ASP A 98 -9.27 8.72 -12.35
CA ASP A 98 -9.46 7.33 -12.80
C ASP A 98 -8.13 6.68 -13.20
N GLU A 99 -7.22 7.42 -13.82
CA GLU A 99 -5.89 6.95 -14.19
C GLU A 99 -4.99 6.76 -12.96
N ARG A 100 -5.11 7.64 -11.96
CA ARG A 100 -4.46 7.50 -10.65
C ARG A 100 -4.83 6.18 -9.99
N ARG A 101 -6.12 5.83 -10.02
CA ARG A 101 -6.62 4.58 -9.44
C ARG A 101 -6.01 3.36 -10.13
N GLN A 102 -5.96 3.36 -11.46
CA GLN A 102 -5.35 2.26 -12.22
C GLN A 102 -3.85 2.14 -11.97
N LEU A 103 -3.13 3.27 -11.94
CA LEU A 103 -1.70 3.30 -11.63
C LEU A 103 -1.41 2.74 -10.23
N LEU A 104 -2.17 3.17 -9.23
CA LEU A 104 -2.02 2.66 -7.85
C LEU A 104 -2.37 1.18 -7.73
N ALA A 105 -3.41 0.71 -8.41
CA ALA A 105 -3.72 -0.72 -8.44
C ALA A 105 -2.53 -1.52 -9.00
N GLY A 106 -1.93 -1.05 -10.09
CA GLY A 106 -0.71 -1.64 -10.66
C GLY A 106 0.48 -1.64 -9.69
N ILE A 107 0.77 -0.51 -9.03
CA ILE A 107 1.85 -0.43 -8.03
C ILE A 107 1.58 -1.39 -6.86
N LEU A 108 0.33 -1.40 -6.37
CA LEU A 108 -0.07 -2.14 -5.19
C LEU A 108 0.04 -3.65 -5.39
N VAL A 109 -0.34 -4.20 -6.55
CA VAL A 109 -0.20 -5.65 -6.80
C VAL A 109 1.26 -6.11 -6.87
N HIS A 110 2.19 -5.20 -7.15
CA HIS A 110 3.63 -5.45 -7.17
C HIS A 110 4.34 -5.16 -5.83
N PHE A 111 3.62 -4.59 -4.86
CA PHE A 111 4.14 -4.43 -3.50
C PHE A 111 4.37 -5.80 -2.87
N PRO A 112 5.59 -6.18 -2.45
CA PRO A 112 5.90 -7.58 -2.12
C PRO A 112 4.97 -8.25 -1.09
N PRO A 113 4.59 -7.60 0.02
CA PRO A 113 3.62 -8.18 0.95
C PRO A 113 2.24 -8.37 0.32
N MET A 114 1.78 -7.44 -0.53
CA MET A 114 0.51 -7.57 -1.24
C MET A 114 0.58 -8.71 -2.25
N ARG A 115 1.63 -8.73 -3.07
CA ARG A 115 1.85 -9.76 -4.09
C ARG A 115 1.83 -11.16 -3.49
N ALA A 116 2.55 -11.39 -2.41
CA ALA A 116 2.63 -12.69 -1.77
C ALA A 116 1.29 -13.13 -1.16
N VAL A 117 0.49 -12.17 -0.66
CA VAL A 117 -0.87 -12.44 -0.18
C VAL A 117 -1.80 -12.80 -1.34
N LEU A 118 -1.72 -12.10 -2.48
CA LEU A 118 -2.47 -12.44 -3.70
C LEU A 118 -2.07 -13.81 -4.26
N GLU A 119 -0.78 -14.12 -4.32
CA GLU A 119 -0.25 -15.43 -4.74
C GLU A 119 -0.75 -16.55 -3.83
N LEU A 120 -0.75 -16.34 -2.50
CA LEU A 120 -1.31 -17.30 -1.56
C LEU A 120 -2.80 -17.58 -1.87
N SER A 121 -3.59 -16.53 -2.13
CA SER A 121 -5.01 -16.71 -2.49
C SER A 121 -5.21 -17.40 -3.83
N ALA A 122 -4.31 -17.22 -4.80
CA ALA A 122 -4.35 -17.93 -6.07
C ALA A 122 -4.10 -19.43 -5.87
N THR A 123 -3.22 -19.81 -4.93
CA THR A 123 -2.91 -21.22 -4.63
C THR A 123 -3.96 -21.91 -3.76
N ASP A 124 -4.59 -21.21 -2.82
CA ASP A 124 -5.57 -21.77 -1.86
C ASP A 124 -6.98 -21.93 -2.46
N GLY A 125 -7.20 -21.38 -3.66
CA GLY A 125 -8.47 -21.45 -4.38
C GLY A 125 -9.60 -20.68 -3.68
N LYS A 126 -10.79 -21.30 -3.57
CA LYS A 126 -12.02 -20.65 -3.04
C LYS A 126 -12.06 -20.57 -1.50
N SER A 127 -11.14 -21.21 -0.79
CA SER A 127 -11.13 -21.25 0.67
C SER A 127 -10.89 -19.88 1.31
N GLY A 128 -10.27 -18.97 0.55
CA GLY A 128 -9.97 -17.61 0.95
C GLY A 128 -8.84 -17.52 1.98
N VAL A 129 -8.08 -16.44 1.93
CA VAL A 129 -6.95 -16.21 2.82
C VAL A 129 -7.39 -15.41 4.04
N THR A 130 -7.17 -15.97 5.22
CA THR A 130 -7.54 -15.38 6.51
C THR A 130 -6.55 -14.31 6.97
N LYS A 131 -7.00 -13.44 7.88
CA LYS A 131 -6.12 -12.47 8.56
C LYS A 131 -4.94 -13.14 9.27
N HIS A 132 -5.14 -14.33 9.82
CA HIS A 132 -4.09 -15.08 10.50
C HIS A 132 -3.00 -15.52 9.52
N GLN A 133 -3.39 -16.10 8.37
CA GLN A 133 -2.45 -16.46 7.31
C GLN A 133 -1.65 -15.25 6.79
N ILE A 134 -2.30 -14.08 6.66
CA ILE A 134 -1.60 -12.83 6.32
C ILE A 134 -0.58 -12.44 7.40
N ALA A 135 -0.96 -12.52 8.67
CA ALA A 135 -0.07 -12.19 9.79
C ALA A 135 1.16 -13.13 9.83
N ASP A 136 0.95 -14.43 9.64
CA ASP A 136 2.02 -15.43 9.61
C ASP A 136 2.98 -15.19 8.43
N LEU A 137 2.43 -14.80 7.27
CA LEU A 137 3.24 -14.45 6.11
C LEU A 137 4.11 -13.21 6.39
N ILE A 138 3.55 -12.17 7.01
CA ILE A 138 4.33 -10.98 7.42
C ILE A 138 5.42 -11.35 8.43
N GLU A 139 5.12 -12.20 9.41
CA GLU A 139 6.09 -12.63 10.42
C GLU A 139 7.28 -13.39 9.80
N ARG A 140 7.03 -14.27 8.82
CA ARG A 140 8.10 -15.00 8.11
C ARG A 140 9.03 -14.10 7.30
N HIS A 141 8.55 -12.94 6.85
CA HIS A 141 9.27 -12.05 5.93
C HIS A 141 9.71 -10.71 6.56
N SER A 142 9.55 -10.55 7.88
CA SER A 142 9.94 -9.33 8.61
C SER A 142 10.77 -9.65 9.86
N THR A 143 11.50 -8.66 10.39
CA THR A 143 12.15 -8.77 11.71
C THR A 143 11.21 -8.44 12.87
N ILE A 144 9.96 -8.13 12.55
CA ILE A 144 8.96 -7.65 13.49
C ILE A 144 8.41 -8.85 14.30
N ARG A 145 8.48 -8.79 15.63
CA ARG A 145 7.96 -9.83 16.54
C ARG A 145 6.69 -9.38 17.30
N LYS A 146 5.94 -10.36 17.86
CA LYS A 146 4.82 -10.20 18.83
C LYS A 146 3.51 -9.69 18.23
N SER A 147 2.73 -8.80 18.88
CA SER A 147 1.39 -8.36 18.45
C SER A 147 1.37 -7.49 17.18
N THR A 148 2.54 -7.23 16.60
CA THR A 148 2.72 -6.31 15.48
C THR A 148 2.30 -6.90 14.12
N PRO A 149 2.56 -8.18 13.77
CA PRO A 149 2.08 -8.78 12.52
C PRO A 149 0.56 -8.76 12.40
N ALA A 150 -0.20 -8.99 13.47
CA ALA A 150 -1.66 -8.88 13.45
C ALA A 150 -2.16 -7.45 13.13
N ARG A 151 -1.44 -6.42 13.61
CA ARG A 151 -1.72 -5.01 13.26
C ARG A 151 -1.31 -4.72 11.81
N ARG A 152 -0.16 -5.22 11.35
CA ARG A 152 0.28 -5.05 9.95
C ARG A 152 -0.63 -5.78 8.95
N ALA A 153 -1.18 -6.93 9.35
CA ALA A 153 -2.19 -7.64 8.58
C ALA A 153 -3.48 -6.82 8.41
N SER A 154 -3.87 -6.01 9.42
CA SER A 154 -4.98 -5.05 9.27
C SER A 154 -4.70 -4.02 8.18
N THR A 155 -3.45 -3.56 8.05
CA THR A 155 -3.07 -2.64 6.99
C THR A 155 -3.23 -3.30 5.62
N LEU A 156 -2.68 -4.51 5.41
CA LEU A 156 -2.84 -5.21 4.13
C LEU A 156 -4.30 -5.51 3.80
N LEU A 157 -5.12 -5.91 4.77
CA LEU A 157 -6.56 -6.10 4.57
C LEU A 157 -7.27 -4.79 4.17
N SER A 158 -6.88 -3.67 4.76
CA SER A 158 -7.45 -2.37 4.40
C SER A 158 -7.05 -1.94 2.99
N TRP A 159 -5.83 -2.29 2.56
CA TRP A 159 -5.35 -2.05 1.20
C TRP A 159 -6.01 -3.01 0.19
N LEU A 160 -6.29 -4.27 0.57
CA LEU A 160 -7.08 -5.21 -0.23
C LEU A 160 -8.51 -4.72 -0.44
N ARG A 161 -9.15 -4.14 0.59
CA ARG A 161 -10.49 -3.52 0.44
C ARG A 161 -10.47 -2.33 -0.51
N TRP A 162 -9.40 -1.54 -0.48
CA TRP A 162 -9.22 -0.48 -1.47
C TRP A 162 -9.08 -1.08 -2.88
N LEU A 163 -8.30 -2.15 -3.03
CA LEU A 163 -8.10 -2.84 -4.31
C LEU A 163 -9.42 -3.44 -4.85
N GLU A 164 -10.23 -4.08 -3.98
CA GLU A 164 -11.58 -4.54 -4.29
C GLU A 164 -12.43 -3.41 -4.86
N SER A 165 -12.50 -2.28 -4.16
CA SER A 165 -13.25 -1.11 -4.63
C SER A 165 -12.67 -0.52 -5.93
N ALA A 166 -11.36 -0.64 -6.14
CA ALA A 166 -10.68 -0.03 -7.27
C ALA A 166 -10.78 -0.85 -8.57
N THR A 167 -10.76 -2.19 -8.46
CA THR A 167 -10.65 -3.09 -9.62
C THR A 167 -11.77 -4.12 -9.70
N GLY A 168 -12.36 -4.50 -8.57
CA GLY A 168 -13.30 -5.62 -8.45
C GLY A 168 -12.65 -7.00 -8.60
N ALA A 169 -11.31 -7.07 -8.64
CA ALA A 169 -10.55 -8.29 -8.89
C ALA A 169 -10.27 -9.11 -7.62
N VAL A 170 -10.56 -8.55 -6.44
CA VAL A 170 -10.51 -9.24 -5.15
C VAL A 170 -11.81 -9.00 -4.40
N GLU A 171 -12.18 -9.93 -3.53
CA GLU A 171 -13.35 -9.84 -2.65
C GLU A 171 -12.91 -10.01 -1.20
N VAL A 172 -13.17 -9.01 -0.35
CA VAL A 172 -12.79 -9.06 1.06
C VAL A 172 -14.03 -9.32 1.92
N GLY A 173 -14.14 -10.56 2.39
CA GLY A 173 -15.19 -10.98 3.32
C GLY A 173 -14.90 -10.64 4.79
N PRO A 174 -15.78 -11.09 5.71
CA PRO A 174 -15.64 -10.83 7.15
C PRO A 174 -14.40 -11.48 7.78
N THR A 175 -14.01 -12.67 7.29
CA THR A 175 -12.96 -13.51 7.92
C THR A 175 -11.80 -13.85 6.97
N SER A 176 -11.99 -13.68 5.66
CA SER A 176 -11.01 -14.00 4.62
C SER A 176 -11.20 -13.11 3.40
N PHE A 177 -10.26 -13.16 2.46
CA PHE A 177 -10.43 -12.59 1.13
C PHE A 177 -10.14 -13.63 0.05
N THR A 178 -10.69 -13.43 -1.15
CA THR A 178 -10.47 -14.28 -2.34
C THR A 178 -10.14 -13.44 -3.56
N LEU A 179 -9.51 -14.07 -4.56
CA LEU A 179 -9.42 -13.51 -5.92
C LEU A 179 -10.72 -13.80 -6.68
N ARG A 180 -11.13 -12.87 -7.54
CA ARG A 180 -12.28 -13.00 -8.44
C ARG A 180 -11.86 -13.18 -9.89
#